data_AF-A0AA51GSC7-F1
#
_entry.id   AF-A0AA51GSC7-F1
#
_cell.length_a   1.000
_cell.length_b   1.000
_cell.length_c   1.000
_cell.angle_alpha   90.00
_cell.angle_beta   90.00
_cell.angle_gamma   90.00
#
_symmetry.space_group_name_H-M   'P 1'
#
loop_
_entity.id
_entity.type
_entity.pdbx_description
1 polymer ?
#
loop_
_entity_poly.entity_id
_entity_poly.type
_entity_poly.pdbx_seq_one_letter_code
_entity_poly.pdbx_strand_id
1 'polypeptide(L)' 'MAYICPVRFWEIDLFAKADDEPSDQNYGLTLCEARNNYGEFGAALPRLKEYCTEAKDWELPRK' A
#
# COMPACT_ATOMS: atom_id res chain seq x y z
N MET A 1 7.85 13.21 -8.91
CA MET A 1 7.82 11.74 -9.05
C MET A 1 7.25 11.20 -7.75
N ALA A 2 6.05 10.63 -7.79
CA ALA A 2 5.49 9.87 -6.68
C ALA A 2 5.94 8.42 -6.84
N TYR A 3 6.47 7.83 -5.76
CA TYR A 3 6.90 6.44 -5.74
C TYR A 3 5.97 5.68 -4.80
N ILE A 4 5.52 4.50 -5.21
CA ILE A 4 4.82 3.59 -4.30
C ILE A 4 5.87 2.91 -3.43
N CYS A 5 5.69 2.96 -2.11
CA CYS A 5 6.54 2.23 -1.18
C CYS A 5 6.36 0.71 -1.42
N PRO A 6 7.40 -0.05 -1.81
CA PRO A 6 7.24 -1.48 -2.11
C PRO A 6 6.93 -2.34 -0.87
N VAL A 7 7.08 -1.77 0.34
CA VAL A 7 6.76 -2.45 1.61
C VAL A 7 5.31 -2.21 2.00
N ARG A 8 4.81 -0.98 1.82
CA ARG A 8 3.48 -0.57 2.29
C ARG A 8 2.44 -0.48 1.17
N PHE A 9 2.87 -0.44 -0.08
CA PHE A 9 2.05 -0.28 -1.28
C PHE A 9 1.20 1.00 -1.32
N TRP A 10 1.62 2.05 -0.60
CA TRP A 10 1.05 3.41 -0.64
C TRP A 10 2.02 4.41 -1.26
N GLU A 11 1.51 5.52 -1.78
CA GLU A 11 2.36 6.58 -2.32
C GLU A 11 3.17 7.22 -1.20
N ILE A 12 4.47 7.37 -1.44
CA ILE A 12 5.37 8.06 -0.52
C ILE A 12 5.02 9.54 -0.56
N ASP A 13 4.26 9.98 0.43
CA ASP A 13 4.02 11.40 0.66
C ASP A 13 5.25 12.02 1.30
N LEU A 14 6.14 12.56 0.45
CA LEU A 14 7.40 13.18 0.87
C LEU A 14 7.19 14.52 1.59
N PHE A 15 6.00 15.10 1.49
CA PHE A 15 5.70 16.43 2.04
C PHE A 15 4.85 16.35 3.31
N ALA A 16 4.34 15.17 3.65
CA ALA A 16 3.75 14.91 4.94
C ALA A 16 4.76 15.19 6.08
N LYS A 17 4.39 16.14 6.94
CA LYS A 17 5.00 16.52 8.21
C LYS A 17 4.53 15.66 9.39
N ALA A 18 3.38 15.01 9.30
CA ALA A 18 2.80 14.19 10.36
C ALA A 18 2.00 12.99 9.81
N ASP A 19 1.91 11.92 10.61
CA ASP A 19 1.24 10.68 10.21
C ASP A 19 -0.30 10.79 10.17
N ASP A 20 -0.86 11.77 10.86
CA ASP A 20 -2.30 12.03 11.01
C ASP A 20 -2.81 13.17 10.13
N GLU A 21 -1.96 13.75 9.28
CA GLU A 21 -2.41 14.75 8.32
C GLU A 21 -2.92 14.11 7.02
N PRO A 22 -3.92 14.70 6.35
CA PRO A 22 -4.40 14.20 5.06
C PRO A 22 -3.32 14.28 3.98
N SER A 23 -3.06 13.16 3.30
CA SER A 23 -2.11 13.08 2.20
C SER A 23 -2.77 13.45 0.87
N ASP A 24 -2.20 14.40 0.13
CA ASP A 24 -2.70 14.75 -1.21
C ASP A 24 -2.45 13.63 -2.23
N GLN A 25 -1.34 12.90 -2.07
CA GLN A 25 -0.95 11.74 -2.88
C GLN A 25 -1.78 10.48 -2.55
N ASN A 26 -2.36 10.37 -1.35
CA ASN A 26 -3.21 9.23 -0.96
C ASN A 26 -4.71 9.60 -0.88
N TYR A 27 -5.17 10.50 -1.76
CA TYR A 27 -6.59 10.90 -1.87
C TYR A 27 -7.21 11.41 -0.56
N GLY A 28 -6.42 12.06 0.28
CA GLY A 28 -6.84 12.62 1.57
C GLY A 28 -6.74 11.65 2.75
N LEU A 29 -6.29 10.40 2.55
CA LEU A 29 -6.03 9.48 3.65
C LEU A 29 -4.79 9.92 4.44
N THR A 30 -4.84 9.75 5.76
CA THR A 30 -3.67 9.87 6.63
C THR A 30 -2.76 8.64 6.49
N LEU A 31 -1.48 8.76 6.88
CA LEU A 31 -0.57 7.61 6.91
C LEU A 31 -1.03 6.56 7.94
N CYS A 32 -1.66 6.99 9.03
CA CYS A 32 -2.30 6.10 10.01
C CYS A 32 -3.43 5.26 9.38
N GLU A 33 -4.36 5.90 8.66
CA GLU A 33 -5.45 5.19 7.98
C GLU A 33 -4.93 4.26 6.88
N ALA A 34 -3.95 4.71 6.09
CA ALA A 34 -3.30 3.88 5.08
C ALA A 34 -2.67 2.61 5.68
N ARG A 35 -1.96 2.73 6.80
CA ARG A 35 -1.36 1.59 7.52
C ARG A 35 -2.44 0.63 8.06
N ASN A 36 -3.52 1.18 8.62
CA ASN A 36 -4.64 0.38 9.10
C ASN A 36 -5.32 -0.37 7.95
N ASN A 37 -5.58 0.32 6.83
CA ASN A 37 -6.14 -0.28 5.61
C ASN A 37 -5.25 -1.39 5.06
N TYR A 38 -3.93 -1.21 5.06
CA TYR A 38 -3.01 -2.28 4.65
C TYR A 38 -3.08 -3.48 5.59
N GLY A 39 -3.17 -3.25 6.90
CA GLY A 39 -3.33 -4.31 7.90
C GLY A 39 -4.64 -5.09 7.71
N GLU A 40 -5.73 -4.41 7.36
CA GLU A 40 -7.05 -5.00 7.20
C GLU A 40 -7.24 -5.68 5.82
N PHE A 41 -6.83 -5.00 4.74
CA PHE A 41 -7.14 -5.40 3.37
C PHE A 41 -5.93 -5.93 2.59
N GLY A 42 -4.71 -5.70 3.07
CA GLY A 42 -3.47 -5.95 2.32
C GLY A 42 -3.25 -4.93 1.20
N ALA A 43 -2.34 -5.24 0.27
CA ALA A 43 -2.03 -4.36 -0.87
C ALA A 43 -3.20 -4.20 -1.87
N ALA A 44 -4.12 -5.17 -1.91
CA ALA A 44 -5.27 -5.15 -2.80
C ALA A 44 -6.46 -5.84 -2.15
N LEU A 45 -7.67 -5.34 -2.42
CA LEU A 45 -8.91 -5.93 -1.92
C LEU A 45 -8.99 -7.43 -2.22
N PRO A 46 -9.46 -8.28 -1.29
CA PRO A 46 -9.52 -9.73 -1.49
C PRO A 46 -10.18 -10.16 -2.79
N ARG A 47 -11.27 -9.48 -3.21
CA ARG A 47 -11.97 -9.76 -4.47
C ARG A 47 -11.08 -9.58 -5.71
N LEU A 48 -10.12 -8.66 -5.67
CA LEU A 48 -9.28 -8.38 -6.83
C LEU A 48 -8.22 -9.46 -7.07
N LYS A 49 -7.98 -10.35 -6.09
CA LYS A 49 -7.04 -11.47 -6.23
C LYS A 49 -7.44 -12.42 -7.35
N GLU A 50 -8.73 -12.51 -7.70
CA GLU A 50 -9.21 -13.35 -8.81
C GLU A 50 -8.64 -12.93 -10.17
N TYR A 51 -8.25 -11.66 -10.31
CA TYR A 51 -7.67 -11.10 -11.54
C TYR A 51 -6.14 -11.11 -11.53
N CYS A 52 -5.51 -11.45 -10.41
CA CYS A 52 -4.06 -11.55 -10.33
C CYS A 52 -3.58 -12.86 -10.98
N THR A 53 -2.47 -12.81 -11.70
CA THR A 53 -1.76 -14.03 -12.12
C THR A 53 -1.29 -14.79 -10.88
N GLU A 54 -1.29 -16.12 -10.95
CA GLU A 54 -0.66 -16.94 -9.93
C GLU A 54 0.81 -16.55 -9.75
N ALA A 55 1.25 -16.53 -8.50
CA ALA A 55 2.64 -16.27 -8.17
C ALA A 55 3.52 -17.40 -8.74
N LYS A 56 4.61 -17.03 -9.38
CA LYS A 56 5.60 -17.99 -9.87
C LYS A 56 6.47 -18.44 -8.72
N ASP A 57 7.04 -19.64 -8.82
CA ASP A 57 7.83 -20.23 -7.72
C ASP A 57 8.98 -19.32 -7.23
N TRP A 58 9.56 -18.51 -8.12
CA TRP A 58 10.65 -17.58 -7.77
C TRP A 58 10.18 -16.26 -7.14
N GLU A 59 8.89 -15.97 -7.16
CA GLU A 59 8.26 -14.79 -6.54
C GLU A 59 7.86 -15.06 -5.09
N LEU A 60 7.78 -16.34 -4.69
CA LEU A 60 7.45 -16.72 -3.32
C LEU A 60 8.62 -16.41 -2.37
N PRO A 61 8.33 -15.95 -1.13
CA PRO A 61 9.36 -15.72 -0.13
C PRO A 61 10.12 -17.02 0.14
N ARG A 62 11.44 -16.98 -0.03
CA ARG A 62 12.30 -18.11 0.36
C ARG A 62 12.46 -18.09 1.88
N LYS A 63 12.26 -19.25 2.51
CA LYS A 63 12.46 -19.45 3.95
C LYS A 63 13.92 -19.24 4.34
#